data_AF-A0A968PS41-F1
#
_entry.id   AF-A0A968PS41-F1
#
_cell.length_a   1.000
_cell.length_b   1.000
_cell.length_c   1.000
_cell.angle_alpha   90.00
_cell.angle_beta   90.00
_cell.angle_gamma   90.00
#
_symmetry.space_group_name_H-M   'P 1'
#
loop_
_entity.id
_entity.type
_entity.pdbx_description
1 polymer ?
#
loop_
_entity_poly.entity_id
_entity_poly.type
_entity_poly.pdbx_seq_one_letter_code
_entity_poly.pdbx_strand_id
1 'polypeptide(L)'
;MKLYQLQNNAGLEALTLMERSEPQPGYGQVVVRVRATSLNYRDLIIAKGQNPAIQYPVVPMSDGAGDIVAVGEGVIQVKVGDRVFPFAETCAAYDYLQSGSHFGKVVIRL
;
A
#
# COMPACT_ATOMS: atom_id res chain seq x y z
N MET A 1 14.10 1.63 5.19
CA MET A 1 12.74 1.49 5.75
C MET A 1 12.59 0.21 6.57
N LYS A 2 11.75 0.27 7.61
CA LYS A 2 11.29 -0.91 8.37
C LYS A 2 10.06 -1.52 7.71
N LEU A 3 9.92 -2.83 7.78
CA LEU A 3 8.77 -3.57 7.27
C LEU A 3 8.56 -4.86 8.04
N TYR A 4 7.32 -5.35 8.08
CA TYR A 4 7.04 -6.72 8.51
C TYR A 4 6.92 -7.62 7.28
N GLN A 5 7.60 -8.76 7.28
CA GLN A 5 7.54 -9.74 6.20
C GLN A 5 7.20 -11.12 6.77
N LEU A 6 6.25 -11.81 6.12
CA LEU A 6 6.02 -13.22 6.35
C LEU A 6 7.10 -14.02 5.63
N GLN A 7 7.88 -14.79 6.38
CA GLN A 7 8.97 -15.60 5.83
C GLN A 7 8.48 -16.88 5.14
N ASN A 8 7.38 -17.44 5.64
CA ASN A 8 6.73 -18.65 5.13
C ASN A 8 5.26 -18.68 5.59
N ASN A 9 4.58 -19.81 5.40
CA ASN A 9 3.17 -20.03 5.73
C ASN A 9 2.91 -20.61 7.14
N ALA A 10 3.87 -20.50 8.08
CA ALA A 10 3.72 -21.00 9.45
C ALA A 10 2.81 -20.14 10.34
N GLY A 11 1.94 -19.30 9.76
CA GLY A 11 1.07 -18.39 10.50
C GLY A 11 1.80 -17.11 10.93
N LEU A 12 1.30 -16.49 12.01
CA LEU A 12 1.80 -15.19 12.48
C LEU A 12 3.22 -15.26 13.08
N GLU A 13 3.67 -16.42 13.52
CA GLU A 13 5.04 -16.64 14.01
C GLU A 13 6.09 -16.42 12.91
N ALA A 14 5.70 -16.52 11.63
CA ALA A 14 6.57 -16.23 10.51
C ALA A 14 6.70 -14.73 10.21
N LEU A 15 5.96 -13.86 10.91
CA LEU A 15 5.97 -12.41 10.70
C LEU A 15 7.18 -11.78 11.39
N THR A 16 8.16 -11.36 10.60
CA THR A 16 9.43 -10.82 11.11
C THR A 16 9.57 -9.34 10.77
N LEU A 17 9.96 -8.52 11.76
CA LEU A 17 10.38 -7.14 11.53
C LEU A 17 11.76 -7.14 10.84
N MET A 18 11.86 -6.46 9.71
CA MET A 18 13.08 -6.35 8.93
C MET A 18 13.38 -4.91 8.54
N GLU A 19 14.61 -4.68 8.11
CA GLU A 19 15.05 -3.42 7.52
C GLU A 19 15.54 -3.64 6.08
N ARG A 20 15.22 -2.70 5.19
CA ARG A 20 15.72 -2.64 3.81
C ARG A 20 16.05 -1.21 3.44
N SER A 21 16.78 -0.99 2.35
CA SER A 21 16.95 0.34 1.76
C SER A 21 15.59 0.95 1.38
N GLU A 22 15.50 2.27 1.33
CA GLU A 22 14.30 2.90 0.78
C GLU A 22 14.16 2.56 -0.72
N PRO A 23 12.95 2.20 -1.18
CA PRO A 23 12.72 1.87 -2.58
C PRO A 23 12.86 3.12 -3.44
N GLN A 24 13.30 2.92 -4.68
CA GLN A 24 13.29 3.94 -5.73
C GLN A 24 12.24 3.56 -6.77
N PRO A 25 11.44 4.50 -7.29
CA PRO A 25 10.41 4.18 -8.26
C PRO A 25 11.02 3.87 -9.63
N GLY A 26 10.59 2.77 -10.26
CA GLY A 26 10.82 2.52 -11.68
C GLY A 26 9.84 3.27 -12.58
N TYR A 27 9.87 2.99 -13.88
CA TYR A 27 8.92 3.55 -14.85
C TYR A 27 7.46 3.25 -14.45
N GLY A 28 6.60 4.27 -14.44
CA GLY A 28 5.19 4.16 -14.09
C GLY A 28 4.91 3.86 -12.61
N GLN A 29 5.92 3.92 -11.75
CA GLN A 29 5.78 3.62 -10.32
C GLN A 29 5.87 4.88 -9.46
N VAL A 30 5.29 4.79 -8.27
CA VAL A 30 5.42 5.79 -7.21
C VAL A 30 5.91 5.14 -5.92
N VAL A 31 6.63 5.90 -5.11
CA VAL A 31 6.95 5.51 -3.73
C VAL A 31 6.02 6.23 -2.79
N VAL A 32 5.30 5.46 -1.98
CA VAL A 32 4.40 5.97 -0.96
C VAL A 32 5.00 5.75 0.42
N ARG A 33 5.14 6.82 1.20
CA ARG A 33 5.41 6.73 2.63
C ARG A 33 4.11 6.41 3.36
N VAL A 34 3.89 5.12 3.62
CA VAL A 34 2.72 4.63 4.33
C VAL A 34 2.67 5.23 5.75
N ARG A 35 1.57 5.91 6.06
CA ARG A 35 1.26 6.52 7.37
C ARG A 35 0.36 5.63 8.22
N ALA A 36 -0.55 4.92 7.57
CA ALA A 36 -1.47 3.98 8.18
C ALA A 36 -1.75 2.82 7.22
N THR A 37 -1.98 1.65 7.79
CA THR A 37 -2.45 0.45 7.07
C THR A 37 -3.48 -0.25 7.93
N SER A 38 -4.42 -0.94 7.30
CA SER A 38 -5.45 -1.71 8.00
C SER A 38 -5.14 -3.21 7.90
N LEU A 39 -5.34 -3.91 9.02
CA LEU A 39 -5.39 -5.37 9.01
C LEU A 39 -6.70 -5.83 8.40
N ASN A 40 -6.61 -6.76 7.46
CA ASN A 40 -7.74 -7.43 6.86
C ASN A 40 -7.70 -8.92 7.22
N TYR A 41 -8.85 -9.59 7.22
CA TYR A 41 -8.90 -11.04 7.43
C TYR A 41 -8.06 -11.80 6.37
N ARG A 42 -7.92 -11.22 5.18
CA ARG A 42 -7.03 -11.71 4.11
C ARG A 42 -5.59 -11.89 4.59
N ASP A 43 -5.09 -11.05 5.48
CA ASP A 43 -3.71 -11.16 5.98
C ASP A 43 -3.51 -12.46 6.78
N LEU A 44 -4.54 -12.94 7.49
CA LEU A 44 -4.52 -14.25 8.16
C LEU A 44 -4.56 -15.40 7.17
N ILE A 45 -5.38 -15.29 6.11
CA ILE A 45 -5.46 -16.29 5.03
C ILE A 45 -4.10 -16.40 4.34
N ILE A 46 -3.44 -15.27 4.10
CA ILE A 46 -2.06 -15.23 3.60
C ILE A 46 -1.17 -15.91 4.63
N ALA A 47 -1.00 -15.40 5.84
CA ALA A 47 -0.09 -15.95 6.84
C ALA A 47 -0.19 -17.48 7.06
N LYS A 48 -1.39 -18.06 6.94
CA LYS A 48 -1.65 -19.51 7.07
C LYS A 48 -1.43 -20.32 5.79
N GLY A 49 -0.96 -19.72 4.70
CA GLY A 49 -0.74 -20.37 3.41
C GLY A 49 -2.01 -20.79 2.67
N GLN A 50 -3.16 -20.21 3.03
CA GLN A 50 -4.46 -20.60 2.46
C GLN A 50 -4.75 -19.89 1.13
N ASN A 51 -3.90 -18.94 0.72
CA ASN A 51 -3.97 -18.28 -0.57
C ASN A 51 -2.91 -18.86 -1.52
N PRO A 52 -3.28 -19.71 -2.51
CA PRO A 52 -2.32 -20.37 -3.40
C PRO A 52 -1.61 -19.42 -4.37
N ALA A 53 -2.09 -18.18 -4.53
CA ALA A 53 -1.46 -17.19 -5.39
C ALA A 53 -0.25 -16.48 -4.74
N ILE A 54 0.03 -16.73 -3.45
CA ILE A 54 1.11 -16.06 -2.73
C ILE A 54 2.38 -16.91 -2.74
N GLN A 55 3.49 -16.26 -3.09
CA GLN A 55 4.83 -16.78 -2.91
C GLN A 55 5.51 -16.09 -1.72
N TYR A 56 6.17 -16.89 -0.88
CA TYR A 56 6.94 -16.40 0.26
C TYR A 56 8.40 -16.18 -0.13
N PRO A 57 9.09 -15.20 0.47
CA PRO A 57 8.61 -14.33 1.54
C PRO A 57 7.84 -13.10 1.03
N VAL A 58 6.78 -12.69 1.74
CA VAL A 58 5.84 -11.64 1.29
C VAL A 58 5.63 -10.55 2.34
N VAL A 59 5.50 -9.29 1.91
CA VAL A 59 5.03 -8.19 2.76
C VAL A 59 3.50 -8.17 2.68
N PRO A 60 2.77 -8.52 3.75
CA PRO A 60 1.30 -8.51 3.76
C PRO A 60 0.76 -7.08 3.87
N MET A 61 -0.55 -6.92 4.14
CA MET A 61 -1.22 -5.64 4.35
C MET A 61 -1.20 -4.75 3.09
N SER A 62 -1.90 -5.19 2.04
CA SER A 62 -2.05 -4.45 0.77
C SER A 62 -2.83 -3.13 0.88
N ASP A 63 -3.27 -2.80 2.09
CA ASP A 63 -4.26 -1.79 2.37
C ASP A 63 -3.64 -0.64 3.15
N GLY A 64 -3.21 0.41 2.46
CA GLY A 64 -2.49 1.51 3.08
C GLY A 64 -2.90 2.89 2.59
N ALA A 65 -2.53 3.86 3.41
CA ALA A 65 -2.70 5.29 3.24
C ALA A 65 -1.38 6.00 3.55
N GLY A 66 -0.96 6.94 2.71
CA GLY A 66 0.32 7.61 2.89
C GLY A 66 0.56 8.76 1.93
N ASP A 67 1.78 9.29 1.96
CA ASP A 67 2.20 10.40 1.13
C ASP A 67 2.99 9.89 -0.07
N ILE A 68 2.75 10.43 -1.28
CA ILE A 68 3.65 10.21 -2.41
C ILE A 68 4.95 10.97 -2.15
N VAL A 69 6.06 10.25 -2.03
CA VAL A 69 7.39 10.81 -1.69
C VAL A 69 8.39 10.74 -2.84
N ALA A 70 8.12 9.92 -3.86
CA ALA A 70 8.86 9.92 -5.11
C ALA A 70 7.96 9.41 -6.25
N VAL A 71 8.20 9.89 -7.46
CA VAL A 71 7.53 9.44 -8.69
C VAL A 71 8.61 9.04 -9.69
N GLY A 72 8.39 7.93 -10.40
CA GLY A 72 9.28 7.46 -11.45
C GLY A 72 8.95 8.08 -12.80
N GLU A 73 9.78 7.80 -13.79
CA GLU A 73 9.57 8.22 -15.17
C GLU A 73 8.21 7.73 -15.70
N GLY A 74 7.54 8.55 -16.52
CA GLY A 74 6.25 8.19 -17.13
C GLY A 74 5.02 8.33 -16.22
N VAL A 75 5.18 8.69 -14.94
CA VAL A 75 4.04 9.02 -14.07
C VAL A 75 3.54 10.43 -14.38
N ILE A 76 2.31 10.54 -14.87
CA ILE A 76 1.69 11.83 -15.27
C ILE A 76 0.40 12.17 -14.49
N GLN A 77 -0.19 11.21 -13.80
CA GLN A 77 -1.50 11.37 -13.13
C GLN A 77 -1.39 11.88 -11.68
N VAL A 78 -0.24 11.66 -11.05
CA VAL A 78 0.02 12.03 -9.65
C VAL A 78 1.42 12.63 -9.51
N LYS A 79 1.62 13.45 -8.49
CA LYS A 79 2.91 14.07 -8.15
C LYS A 79 3.23 13.96 -6.67
N VAL A 80 4.50 14.17 -6.34
CA VAL A 80 4.94 14.26 -4.94
C VAL A 80 4.13 15.34 -4.22
N GLY A 81 3.61 14.97 -3.04
CA GLY A 81 2.79 15.86 -2.22
C GLY A 81 1.29 15.86 -2.55
N ASP A 82 0.83 15.15 -3.59
CA ASP A 82 -0.60 14.86 -3.74
C ASP A 82 -1.11 14.12 -2.51
N ARG A 83 -2.29 14.54 -2.02
CA ARG A 83 -2.81 14.13 -0.71
C ARG A 83 -4.10 13.33 -0.79
N VAL A 84 -4.36 12.68 0.34
CA VAL A 84 -5.66 12.21 0.83
C VAL A 84 -6.74 13.31 0.79
N PHE A 85 -7.97 12.92 0.50
CA PHE A 85 -9.13 13.81 0.58
C PHE A 85 -9.44 14.11 2.07
N PRO A 86 -9.70 15.36 2.48
CA PRO A 86 -10.33 15.64 3.76
C PRO A 86 -11.70 14.97 3.87
N PHE A 87 -12.15 14.61 5.07
CA PHE A 87 -13.50 14.05 5.26
C PHE A 87 -14.61 14.95 4.70
N ALA A 88 -14.43 16.28 4.78
CA ALA A 88 -15.33 17.27 4.18
C ALA A 88 -15.47 17.14 2.66
N GLU A 89 -14.52 16.50 1.97
CA GLU A 89 -14.49 16.32 0.51
C GLU A 89 -14.82 14.88 0.10
N THR A 90 -15.51 14.11 0.96
CA THR A 90 -15.85 12.70 0.69
C THR A 90 -16.58 12.50 -0.64
N CYS A 91 -17.49 13.40 -1.03
CA CYS A 91 -18.17 13.30 -2.33
C CYS A 91 -17.18 13.42 -3.51
N ALA A 92 -16.26 14.38 -3.46
CA ALA A 92 -15.22 14.54 -4.47
C ALA A 92 -14.25 13.33 -4.49
N ALA A 93 -14.00 12.72 -3.33
CA ALA A 93 -13.23 11.48 -3.24
C ALA A 93 -13.93 10.32 -3.96
N TYR A 94 -15.26 10.22 -3.82
CA TYR A 94 -16.06 9.23 -4.56
C TYR A 94 -16.11 9.52 -6.05
N ASP A 95 -16.25 10.79 -6.47
CA ASP A 95 -16.20 11.16 -7.89
C ASP A 95 -14.84 10.80 -8.50
N TYR A 96 -13.75 11.06 -7.78
CA TYR A 96 -12.40 10.68 -8.20
C TYR A 96 -12.21 9.16 -8.25
N LEU A 97 -12.71 8.42 -7.26
CA LEU A 97 -12.72 6.96 -7.26
C LEU A 97 -13.51 6.41 -8.48
N GLN A 98 -14.71 6.94 -8.73
CA GLN A 98 -15.56 6.52 -9.82
C GLN A 98 -14.95 6.85 -11.20
N SER A 99 -14.18 7.94 -11.30
CA SER A 99 -13.50 8.31 -12.55
C SER A 99 -12.45 7.29 -13.00
N GLY A 100 -11.96 6.43 -12.10
CA GLY A 100 -10.85 5.52 -12.37
C GLY A 100 -9.51 6.21 -12.63
N SER A 101 -9.42 7.53 -12.46
CA SER A 101 -8.19 8.31 -12.64
C SER A 101 -7.21 8.18 -11.48
N HIS A 102 -7.55 7.39 -10.46
CA HIS A 102 -6.72 7.14 -9.30
C HIS A 102 -5.78 5.96 -9.52
N PHE A 103 -4.58 6.04 -8.97
CA PHE A 103 -3.68 4.91 -8.84
C PHE A 103 -3.73 4.38 -7.40
N GLY A 104 -4.09 3.12 -7.22
CA GLY A 104 -4.22 2.51 -5.90
C GLY A 104 -5.48 2.97 -5.16
N LYS A 105 -5.38 3.17 -3.83
CA LYS A 105 -6.52 3.48 -2.98
C LYS A 105 -6.76 4.99 -2.90
N VAL A 106 -8.03 5.39 -2.98
CA VAL A 106 -8.45 6.74 -2.57
C VAL A 106 -8.62 6.74 -1.05
N VAL A 107 -7.92 7.64 -0.39
CA VAL A 107 -7.86 7.68 1.08
C VAL A 107 -8.46 9.00 1.56
N ILE A 108 -9.35 8.88 2.56
CA ILE A 108 -10.00 10.00 3.21
C ILE A 108 -9.39 10.18 4.61
N ARG A 109 -9.03 11.40 4.96
CA ARG A 109 -8.54 11.79 6.28
C ARG A 109 -9.71 12.29 7.13
N LEU A 110 -9.97 11.59 8.24
CA LEU A 110 -10.92 12.00 9.27
C LEU A 110 -10.38 13.17 10.10
#